data_AF-A0AAX4HGU5-F1
#
_entry.id   AF-A0AAX4HGU5-F1
#
_cell.length_a   1.000
_cell.length_b   1.000
_cell.length_c   1.000
_cell.angle_alpha   90.00
_cell.angle_beta   90.00
_cell.angle_gamma   90.00
#
_symmetry.space_group_name_H-M   'P 1'
#
loop_
_entity.id
_entity.type
_entity.pdbx_description
1 polymer ?
#
loop_
_entity_poly.entity_id
_entity_poly.type
_entity_poly.pdbx_seq_one_letter_code
_entity_poly.pdbx_strand_id
1 'polypeptide(L)'
;MSLMEDETLRMFFDPNLNPVEFVDALFLSVTKAGDKYTPSSVKKANSMTQELMTRLDYGTSEIVTELATKLEQLRKLTGSVKSSDISHSEITTSATVESKRLEYYADVLRHSVETLSEKVEQTHAQMAPKLDSVPLETLSQLKVVDDNLSSTSKLLLNIRRTIGNVDKGAITLEKFQEQLMALQETIKSRLRDGSAEEREEMMNTIAEMKSWTPLFLPFSHFGPVYTKFINRIESDI
;
A
#
# COMPACT_ATOMS: atom_id res chain seq x y z
N MET A 1 -36.46 -4.93 21.88
CA MET A 1 -36.38 -3.49 21.56
C MET A 1 -35.84 -3.39 20.15
N SER A 2 -36.42 -2.55 19.30
CA SER A 2 -35.89 -2.39 17.94
C SER A 2 -34.62 -1.54 18.02
N LEU A 3 -33.54 -1.92 17.35
CA LEU A 3 -32.29 -1.13 17.31
C LEU A 3 -32.50 0.31 16.79
N MET A 4 -33.60 0.55 16.08
CA MET A 4 -34.02 1.87 15.58
C MET A 4 -34.55 2.81 16.67
N GLU A 5 -34.90 2.28 17.85
CA GLU A 5 -35.41 3.06 18.98
C GLU A 5 -34.28 3.61 19.87
N ASP A 6 -33.07 3.05 19.79
CA ASP A 6 -31.92 3.58 20.52
C ASP A 6 -31.37 4.81 19.79
N GLU A 7 -31.68 5.98 20.33
CA GLU A 7 -31.24 7.29 19.85
C GLU A 7 -29.70 7.36 19.69
N THR A 8 -28.96 6.63 20.52
CA THR A 8 -27.49 6.62 20.45
C THR A 8 -26.96 5.75 19.32
N LEU A 9 -27.69 4.71 18.93
CA LEU A 9 -27.31 3.83 17.83
C LEU A 9 -27.78 4.38 16.48
N ARG A 10 -28.87 5.15 16.48
CA ARG A 10 -29.49 5.76 15.29
C ARG A 10 -28.51 6.63 14.47
N MET A 11 -27.58 7.32 15.12
CA MET A 11 -26.57 8.14 14.42
C MET A 11 -25.62 7.30 13.56
N PHE A 12 -25.36 6.04 13.94
CA PHE A 12 -24.50 5.12 13.18
C PHE A 12 -25.18 4.54 11.94
N PHE A 13 -26.49 4.76 11.76
CA PHE A 13 -27.22 4.41 10.55
C PHE A 13 -27.28 5.58 9.54
N ASP A 14 -26.72 6.75 9.85
CA ASP A 14 -26.61 7.86 8.90
C ASP A 14 -25.45 7.60 7.91
N PRO A 15 -25.70 7.52 6.60
CA PRO A 15 -24.66 7.31 5.60
C PRO A 15 -23.66 8.47 5.51
N ASN A 16 -23.97 9.64 6.07
CA ASN A 16 -23.09 10.81 6.09
C ASN A 16 -22.31 10.98 7.41
N LEU A 17 -22.40 10.02 8.34
CA LEU A 17 -21.68 10.11 9.61
C LEU A 17 -20.16 10.07 9.35
N ASN A 18 -19.46 11.14 9.77
CA ASN A 18 -18.00 11.17 9.82
C ASN A 18 -17.52 10.80 11.24
N PRO A 19 -16.88 9.62 11.45
CA PRO A 19 -16.44 9.19 12.77
C PRO A 19 -15.43 10.14 13.42
N VAL A 20 -14.59 10.81 12.61
CA VAL A 20 -13.56 11.74 13.10
C VAL A 20 -14.23 12.99 13.67
N GLU A 21 -15.18 13.57 12.94
CA GLU A 21 -15.93 14.76 13.39
C GLU A 21 -16.79 14.47 14.62
N PHE A 22 -17.36 13.27 14.73
CA PHE A 22 -18.11 12.85 15.91
C PHE A 22 -17.23 12.80 17.16
N VAL A 23 -16.05 12.21 17.05
CA VAL A 23 -15.09 12.13 18.16
C VAL A 23 -14.58 13.54 18.53
N ASP A 24 -14.27 14.38 17.54
CA ASP A 24 -13.85 15.76 17.78
C ASP A 24 -14.94 16.59 18.47
N ALA A 25 -16.19 16.50 18.01
CA ALA A 25 -17.34 17.14 18.65
C ALA A 25 -17.54 16.63 20.09
N LEU A 26 -17.35 15.34 20.33
CA LEU A 26 -17.42 14.75 21.66
C LEU A 26 -16.33 15.33 22.58
N PHE A 27 -15.07 15.38 22.13
CA PHE A 27 -13.98 15.95 22.92
C PHE A 27 -14.14 17.46 23.12
N LEU A 28 -14.68 18.20 22.14
CA LEU A 28 -15.02 19.62 22.27
C LEU A 28 -16.18 19.86 23.25
N SER A 29 -17.14 18.93 23.35
CA SER A 29 -18.23 19.02 24.33
C SER A 29 -17.74 18.88 25.78
N VAL A 30 -16.69 18.07 25.98
CA VAL A 30 -16.09 17.81 27.30
C VAL A 30 -15.02 18.86 27.65
N THR A 31 -14.32 19.39 26.65
CA THR A 31 -13.26 20.39 26.82
C THR A 31 -13.77 21.77 26.41
N LYS A 32 -14.17 22.59 27.39
CA LYS A 32 -14.43 24.01 27.14
C LYS A 32 -13.17 24.65 26.52
N ALA A 33 -13.35 25.58 25.59
CA ALA A 33 -12.31 26.13 24.70
C ALA A 33 -11.02 26.67 25.37
N GLY A 34 -10.97 26.80 26.70
CA GLY A 34 -9.78 27.21 27.47
C GLY A 34 -9.17 26.16 28.40
N ASP A 35 -9.76 24.96 28.57
CA ASP A 35 -9.39 23.98 29.62
C ASP A 35 -8.99 22.59 29.06
N LYS A 36 -8.43 22.58 27.85
CA LYS A 36 -8.11 21.39 27.04
C LYS A 36 -7.18 20.37 27.70
N TYR A 37 -6.45 20.76 28.76
CA TYR A 37 -5.45 19.93 29.42
C TYR A 37 -5.53 19.93 30.96
N THR A 38 -6.66 20.32 31.55
CA THR A 38 -6.80 20.19 33.01
C THR A 38 -6.95 18.71 33.41
N PRO A 39 -6.33 18.24 34.50
CA PRO A 39 -6.44 16.85 34.92
C PRO A 39 -7.89 16.43 35.22
N SER A 40 -8.78 17.38 35.51
CA SER A 40 -10.23 17.16 35.64
C SER A 40 -10.94 16.93 34.31
N SER A 41 -10.58 17.66 33.24
CA SER A 41 -11.20 17.47 31.91
C SER A 41 -10.74 16.16 31.28
N VAL A 42 -9.47 15.79 31.46
CA VAL A 42 -8.93 14.49 31.00
C VAL A 42 -9.61 13.32 31.71
N LYS A 43 -9.83 13.39 33.04
CA LYS A 43 -10.54 12.33 33.77
C LYS A 43 -12.00 12.18 33.33
N LYS A 44 -12.70 13.31 33.08
CA LYS A 44 -14.07 13.29 32.57
C LYS A 44 -14.15 12.74 31.15
N ALA A 45 -13.24 13.16 30.27
CA ALA A 45 -13.14 12.64 28.92
C ALA A 45 -12.89 11.12 28.94
N ASN A 46 -11.93 10.65 29.75
CA ASN A 46 -11.64 9.23 29.89
C ASN A 46 -12.85 8.41 30.40
N SER A 47 -13.57 8.91 31.41
CA SER A 47 -14.79 8.26 31.90
C SER A 47 -15.88 8.19 30.82
N MET A 48 -16.08 9.28 30.06
CA MET A 48 -17.05 9.33 28.97
C MET A 48 -16.66 8.39 27.82
N THR A 49 -15.38 8.33 27.46
CA THR A 49 -14.87 7.41 26.44
C THR A 49 -15.06 5.95 26.86
N GLN A 50 -14.85 5.62 28.14
CA GLN A 50 -15.09 4.27 28.66
C GLN A 50 -16.59 3.91 28.65
N GLU A 51 -17.47 4.82 29.03
CA GLU A 51 -18.91 4.62 28.94
C GLU A 51 -19.36 4.44 27.49
N LEU A 52 -18.88 5.30 26.59
CA LEU A 52 -19.18 5.21 25.16
C LEU A 52 -18.67 3.89 24.56
N MET A 53 -17.45 3.48 24.88
CA MET A 53 -16.89 2.20 24.43
C MET A 53 -17.78 1.04 24.86
N THR A 54 -18.19 1.01 26.14
CA THR A 54 -19.08 -0.04 26.66
C THR A 54 -20.43 -0.07 25.91
N ARG A 55 -21.00 1.10 25.59
CA ARG A 55 -22.25 1.19 24.82
C ARG A 55 -22.07 0.78 23.36
N LEU A 56 -20.95 1.15 22.73
CA LEU A 56 -20.62 0.74 21.37
C LEU A 56 -20.37 -0.76 21.27
N ASP A 57 -19.70 -1.36 22.25
CA ASP A 57 -19.50 -2.80 22.33
C ASP A 57 -20.85 -3.53 22.43
N TYR A 58 -21.75 -3.02 23.28
CA TYR A 58 -23.12 -3.54 23.38
C TYR A 58 -23.89 -3.39 22.07
N GLY A 59 -23.89 -2.19 21.48
CA GLY A 59 -24.57 -1.92 20.20
C GLY A 59 -24.03 -2.75 19.05
N THR A 60 -22.71 -2.97 19.01
CA THR A 60 -22.06 -3.83 18.01
C THR A 60 -22.49 -5.28 18.18
N SER A 61 -22.52 -5.79 19.42
CA SER A 61 -23.01 -7.14 19.70
C SER A 61 -24.46 -7.30 19.26
N GLU A 62 -25.33 -6.34 19.57
CA GLU A 62 -26.73 -6.34 19.16
C GLU A 62 -26.87 -6.31 17.62
N ILE A 63 -26.18 -5.40 16.93
CA ILE A 63 -26.18 -5.32 15.45
C ILE A 63 -25.71 -6.64 14.84
N VAL A 64 -24.63 -7.23 15.36
CA VAL A 64 -24.09 -8.50 14.87
C VAL A 64 -25.09 -9.63 15.06
N THR A 65 -25.76 -9.70 16.22
CA THR A 65 -26.81 -10.70 16.45
C THR A 65 -28.01 -10.48 15.53
N GLU A 66 -28.46 -9.24 15.33
CA GLU A 66 -29.56 -8.95 14.43
C GLU A 66 -29.18 -9.31 12.99
N LEU A 67 -27.98 -8.93 12.52
CA LEU A 67 -27.48 -9.29 11.20
C LEU A 67 -27.44 -10.81 11.01
N ALA A 68 -26.99 -11.56 12.01
CA ALA A 68 -26.99 -13.02 11.97
C ALA A 68 -28.43 -13.58 11.85
N THR A 69 -29.39 -13.03 12.60
CA THR A 69 -30.80 -13.45 12.48
C THR A 69 -31.40 -13.10 11.11
N LYS A 70 -31.08 -11.92 10.55
CA LYS A 70 -31.55 -11.50 9.22
C LYS A 70 -30.94 -12.35 8.11
N LEU A 71 -29.65 -12.71 8.21
CA LEU A 71 -29.00 -13.64 7.30
C LEU A 71 -29.62 -15.03 7.38
N GLU A 72 -29.96 -15.52 8.57
CA GLU A 72 -30.64 -16.79 8.74
C GLU A 72 -32.07 -16.75 8.18
N GLN A 73 -32.79 -15.63 8.32
CA GLN A 73 -34.09 -15.42 7.66
C GLN A 73 -33.96 -15.44 6.13
N LEU A 74 -32.97 -14.73 5.57
CA LEU A 74 -32.66 -14.77 4.14
C LEU A 74 -32.30 -16.18 3.66
N ARG A 75 -31.51 -16.92 4.45
CA ARG A 75 -31.16 -18.32 4.15
C ARG A 75 -32.39 -19.22 4.14
N LYS A 76 -33.31 -19.06 5.10
CA LYS A 76 -34.58 -19.80 5.16
C LYS A 76 -35.50 -19.47 3.98
N LEU A 77 -35.62 -18.20 3.62
CA LEU A 77 -36.39 -17.77 2.44
C LEU A 77 -35.80 -18.34 1.14
N THR A 78 -34.47 -18.31 1.01
CA THR A 78 -33.75 -18.89 -0.14
C THR A 78 -33.88 -20.42 -0.18
N GLY A 79 -33.93 -21.08 0.97
CA GLY A 79 -34.19 -22.53 1.08
C GLY A 79 -35.64 -22.90 0.75
N SER A 80 -36.61 -22.05 1.09
CA SER A 80 -38.03 -22.27 0.79
C SER A 80 -38.33 -22.19 -0.71
N VAL A 81 -37.60 -21.36 -1.48
CA VAL A 81 -37.73 -21.28 -2.95
C VAL A 81 -37.29 -22.57 -3.65
N LYS A 82 -36.45 -23.41 -3.02
CA LYS A 82 -36.05 -24.72 -3.57
C LYS A 82 -37.03 -25.85 -3.26
N SER A 83 -38.07 -25.61 -2.46
CA SER A 83 -38.86 -26.67 -1.82
C SER A 83 -40.33 -26.74 -2.29
N SER A 84 -40.73 -25.97 -3.29
CA SER A 84 -42.13 -25.90 -3.77
C SER A 84 -42.34 -26.43 -5.19
N ASP A 85 -41.63 -27.47 -5.61
CA ASP A 85 -41.83 -28.10 -6.93
C ASP A 85 -41.60 -29.63 -6.87
N ILE A 86 -42.18 -30.33 -5.90
CA ILE A 86 -42.32 -31.80 -5.98
C ILE A 86 -43.64 -32.23 -5.36
N SER A 87 -44.78 -31.95 -6.02
CA SER A 87 -46.02 -32.72 -5.85
C SER A 87 -46.99 -32.48 -7.02
N HIS A 88 -47.06 -33.48 -7.90
CA HIS A 88 -48.19 -33.85 -8.76
C HIS A 88 -48.64 -32.97 -9.95
N SER A 89 -48.45 -33.57 -11.13
CA SER A 89 -49.39 -33.72 -12.25
C SER A 89 -49.27 -32.75 -13.44
N GLU A 90 -49.33 -33.38 -14.62
CA GLU A 90 -49.54 -32.83 -15.96
C GLU A 90 -48.32 -32.27 -16.73
N ILE A 91 -47.62 -33.26 -17.31
CA ILE A 91 -46.85 -33.18 -18.54
C ILE A 91 -47.67 -32.45 -19.62
N THR A 92 -47.37 -31.18 -19.88
CA THR A 92 -47.40 -30.51 -21.21
C THR A 92 -47.15 -28.99 -21.12
N THR A 93 -47.05 -28.39 -19.93
CA THR A 93 -46.76 -26.95 -19.76
C THR A 93 -45.37 -26.63 -19.18
N SER A 94 -44.65 -27.64 -18.66
CA SER A 94 -43.33 -27.48 -18.00
C SER A 94 -42.29 -26.76 -18.87
N ALA A 95 -42.22 -27.09 -20.17
CA ALA A 95 -41.27 -26.45 -21.09
C ALA A 95 -41.51 -24.93 -21.24
N THR A 96 -42.77 -24.48 -21.16
CA THR A 96 -43.10 -23.05 -21.25
C THR A 96 -42.89 -22.31 -19.94
N VAL A 97 -43.09 -22.97 -18.79
CA VAL A 97 -42.84 -22.38 -17.47
C VAL A 97 -41.35 -22.32 -17.16
N GLU A 98 -40.60 -23.37 -17.47
CA GLU A 98 -39.13 -23.38 -17.41
C GLU A 98 -38.53 -22.37 -18.39
N SER A 99 -39.07 -22.25 -19.61
CA SER A 99 -38.64 -21.22 -20.55
C SER A 99 -38.91 -19.80 -20.04
N LYS A 100 -40.09 -19.55 -19.43
CA LYS A 100 -40.40 -18.25 -18.80
C LYS A 100 -39.55 -17.97 -17.56
N ARG A 101 -39.18 -19.00 -16.80
CA ARG A 101 -38.22 -18.89 -15.68
C ARG A 101 -36.83 -18.58 -16.21
N LEU A 102 -36.40 -19.23 -17.29
CA LEU A 102 -35.12 -18.97 -17.95
C LEU A 102 -35.08 -17.54 -18.52
N GLU A 103 -36.18 -17.09 -19.12
CA GLU A 103 -36.36 -15.72 -19.61
C GLU A 103 -36.28 -14.71 -18.46
N TYR A 104 -36.94 -14.97 -17.33
CA TYR A 104 -36.81 -14.15 -16.12
C TYR A 104 -35.36 -14.14 -15.59
N TYR A 105 -34.68 -15.28 -15.53
CA TYR A 105 -33.27 -15.33 -15.10
C TYR A 105 -32.36 -14.60 -16.09
N ALA A 106 -32.61 -14.70 -17.39
CA ALA A 106 -31.87 -13.98 -18.41
C ALA A 106 -32.12 -12.46 -18.29
N ASP A 107 -33.34 -12.03 -18.02
CA ASP A 107 -33.68 -10.62 -17.79
C ASP A 107 -33.07 -10.08 -16.49
N VAL A 108 -33.11 -10.85 -15.40
CA VAL A 108 -32.45 -10.49 -14.14
C VAL A 108 -30.94 -10.42 -14.32
N LEU A 109 -30.35 -11.34 -15.07
CA LEU A 109 -28.92 -11.33 -15.39
C LEU A 109 -28.59 -10.11 -16.25
N ARG A 110 -29.42 -9.80 -17.26
CA ARG A 110 -29.25 -8.63 -18.12
C ARG A 110 -29.31 -7.34 -17.32
N HIS A 111 -30.31 -7.19 -16.46
CA HIS A 111 -30.42 -6.03 -15.56
C HIS A 111 -29.26 -5.99 -14.56
N SER A 112 -28.78 -7.13 -14.06
CA SER A 112 -27.62 -7.18 -13.15
C SER A 112 -26.33 -6.78 -13.85
N VAL A 113 -26.14 -7.21 -15.10
CA VAL A 113 -25.00 -6.84 -15.94
C VAL A 113 -25.07 -5.37 -16.33
N GLU A 114 -26.27 -4.86 -16.66
CA GLU A 114 -26.50 -3.45 -16.97
C GLU A 114 -26.27 -2.56 -15.73
N THR A 115 -26.81 -2.96 -14.58
CA THR A 115 -26.55 -2.29 -13.27
C THR A 115 -25.08 -2.36 -12.89
N LEU A 116 -24.40 -3.48 -13.17
CA LEU A 116 -22.96 -3.61 -12.92
C LEU A 116 -22.15 -2.74 -13.88
N SER A 117 -22.54 -2.67 -15.15
CA SER A 117 -21.93 -1.80 -16.15
C SER A 117 -22.09 -0.34 -15.77
N GLU A 118 -23.29 0.07 -15.36
CA GLU A 118 -23.57 1.42 -14.87
C GLU A 118 -22.78 1.71 -13.60
N LYS A 119 -22.70 0.77 -12.66
CA LYS A 119 -21.84 0.92 -11.47
C LYS A 119 -20.35 0.96 -11.81
N VAL A 120 -19.89 0.23 -12.83
CA VAL A 120 -18.50 0.27 -13.30
C VAL A 120 -18.22 1.61 -13.98
N GLU A 121 -19.12 2.13 -14.80
CA GLU A 121 -19.02 3.47 -15.38
C GLU A 121 -19.08 4.56 -14.31
N GLN A 122 -19.94 4.42 -13.30
CA GLN A 122 -20.03 5.35 -12.18
C GLN A 122 -18.79 5.28 -11.28
N THR A 123 -18.25 4.09 -11.03
CA THR A 123 -16.98 3.91 -10.30
C THR A 123 -15.83 4.46 -11.14
N HIS A 124 -15.83 4.24 -12.44
CA HIS A 124 -14.86 4.82 -13.35
C HIS A 124 -15.01 6.35 -13.46
N ALA A 125 -16.21 6.91 -13.31
CA ALA A 125 -16.44 8.35 -13.26
C ALA A 125 -16.09 8.96 -11.89
N GLN A 126 -16.17 8.18 -10.81
CA GLN A 126 -15.71 8.55 -9.46
C GLN A 126 -14.20 8.36 -9.28
N MET A 127 -13.58 7.45 -10.03
CA MET A 127 -12.13 7.22 -10.14
C MET A 127 -11.50 8.03 -11.28
N ALA A 128 -12.28 8.53 -12.22
CA ALA A 128 -11.87 9.56 -13.15
C ALA A 128 -11.48 10.77 -12.29
N PRO A 129 -10.24 11.25 -12.43
CA PRO A 129 -9.63 12.09 -11.42
C PRO A 129 -10.46 13.36 -11.24
N LYS A 130 -11.08 13.51 -10.06
CA LYS A 130 -11.24 14.85 -9.49
C LYS A 130 -9.84 15.43 -9.43
N LEU A 131 -9.64 16.42 -10.28
CA LEU A 131 -8.39 17.02 -10.66
C LEU A 131 -7.82 17.88 -9.52
N ASP A 132 -7.57 17.28 -8.35
CA ASP A 132 -6.79 17.88 -7.27
C ASP A 132 -5.44 17.17 -7.22
N SER A 133 -4.43 17.88 -7.69
CA SER A 133 -3.10 17.47 -8.13
C SER A 133 -2.15 16.87 -7.09
N VAL A 134 -2.63 16.41 -5.94
CA VAL A 134 -1.77 16.02 -4.80
C VAL A 134 -1.43 14.52 -4.79
N PRO A 135 -2.36 13.56 -5.00
CA PRO A 135 -2.06 12.15 -4.80
C PRO A 135 -1.11 11.57 -5.86
N LEU A 136 -1.21 12.01 -7.12
CA LEU A 136 -0.40 11.49 -8.23
C LEU A 136 1.06 11.94 -8.13
N GLU A 137 1.28 13.19 -7.70
CA GLU A 137 2.62 13.72 -7.45
C GLU A 137 3.24 13.07 -6.21
N THR A 138 2.43 12.82 -5.17
CA THR A 138 2.88 12.06 -4.00
C THR A 138 3.26 10.62 -4.38
N LEU A 139 2.49 9.96 -5.24
CA LEU A 139 2.78 8.61 -5.72
C LEU A 139 4.04 8.55 -6.60
N SER A 140 4.24 9.57 -7.45
CA SER A 140 5.45 9.70 -8.26
C SER A 140 6.68 9.95 -7.38
N GLN A 141 6.57 10.81 -6.37
CA GLN A 141 7.65 11.04 -5.40
C GLN A 141 7.93 9.78 -4.57
N LEU A 142 6.90 9.04 -4.17
CA LEU A 142 7.06 7.81 -3.39
C LEU A 142 7.77 6.72 -4.19
N LYS A 143 7.50 6.64 -5.50
CA LYS A 143 8.22 5.73 -6.40
C LYS A 143 9.70 6.09 -6.52
N VAL A 144 10.03 7.37 -6.67
CA VAL A 144 11.42 7.84 -6.70
C VAL A 144 12.13 7.54 -5.37
N VAL A 145 11.42 7.68 -4.24
CA VAL A 145 11.94 7.32 -2.92
C VAL A 145 12.20 5.82 -2.81
N ASP A 146 11.29 4.98 -3.29
CA ASP A 146 11.45 3.52 -3.27
C ASP A 146 12.62 3.05 -4.15
N ASP A 147 12.75 3.61 -5.36
CA ASP A 147 13.87 3.33 -6.27
C ASP A 147 15.22 3.75 -5.64
N ASN A 148 15.26 4.90 -4.97
CA ASN A 148 16.44 5.38 -4.24
C ASN A 148 16.76 4.52 -3.02
N LEU A 149 15.75 4.07 -2.26
CA LEU A 149 15.91 3.23 -1.09
C LEU A 149 16.42 1.84 -1.48
N SER A 150 15.87 1.28 -2.56
CA SER A 150 16.29 0.02 -3.16
C SER A 150 17.73 0.10 -3.66
N SER A 151 18.09 1.21 -4.33
CA SER A 151 19.47 1.46 -4.78
C SER A 151 20.44 1.60 -3.62
N THR A 152 20.05 2.31 -2.56
CA THR A 152 20.86 2.47 -1.34
C THR A 152 21.02 1.15 -0.59
N SER A 153 19.97 0.32 -0.53
CA SER A 153 20.01 -1.01 0.05
C SER A 153 20.96 -1.94 -0.72
N LYS A 154 20.89 -1.94 -2.06
CA LYS A 154 21.84 -2.66 -2.92
C LYS A 154 23.27 -2.18 -2.71
N LEU A 155 23.50 -0.87 -2.62
CA LEU A 155 24.82 -0.31 -2.29
C LEU A 155 25.30 -0.76 -0.91
N LEU A 156 24.46 -0.72 0.13
CA LEU A 156 24.82 -1.19 1.47
C LEU A 156 25.09 -2.69 1.52
N LEU A 157 24.35 -3.50 0.76
CA LEU A 157 24.61 -4.93 0.62
C LEU A 157 25.92 -5.19 -0.15
N ASN A 158 26.21 -4.42 -1.19
CA ASN A 158 27.47 -4.50 -1.93
C ASN A 158 28.65 -4.04 -1.07
N ILE A 159 28.50 -2.97 -0.30
CA ILE A 159 29.47 -2.48 0.69
C ILE A 159 29.69 -3.54 1.78
N ARG A 160 28.63 -4.16 2.30
CA ARG A 160 28.76 -5.25 3.29
C ARG A 160 29.49 -6.45 2.73
N ARG A 161 29.22 -6.82 1.47
CA ARG A 161 29.88 -7.93 0.78
C ARG A 161 31.36 -7.64 0.51
N THR A 162 31.70 -6.38 0.21
CA THR A 162 33.09 -5.95 0.01
C THR A 162 33.85 -5.76 1.33
N ILE A 163 33.23 -5.18 2.36
CA ILE A 163 33.83 -4.98 3.69
C ILE A 163 33.96 -6.29 4.48
N GLY A 164 33.08 -7.27 4.27
CA GLY A 164 33.13 -8.56 4.97
C GLY A 164 34.42 -9.37 4.75
N ASN A 165 35.21 -9.01 3.72
CA ASN A 165 36.50 -9.63 3.38
C ASN A 165 37.71 -8.70 3.57
N VAL A 166 37.53 -7.49 4.12
CA VAL A 166 38.66 -6.58 4.38
C VAL A 166 39.21 -6.88 5.76
N ASP A 167 40.42 -7.46 5.80
CA ASP A 167 41.22 -7.59 7.01
C ASP A 167 41.17 -6.28 7.81
N LYS A 168 40.90 -6.38 9.12
CA LYS A 168 40.71 -5.27 10.07
C LYS A 168 41.99 -4.44 10.33
N GLY A 169 42.88 -4.33 9.36
CA GLY A 169 43.97 -3.37 9.37
C GLY A 169 43.48 -2.03 8.84
N ALA A 170 43.79 -0.94 9.54
CA ALA A 170 43.56 0.41 9.02
C ALA A 170 44.26 0.54 7.65
N ILE A 171 43.48 0.67 6.58
CA ILE A 171 44.03 0.88 5.24
C ILE A 171 44.64 2.29 5.23
N THR A 172 45.97 2.37 5.10
CA THR A 172 46.66 3.65 4.91
C THR A 172 46.34 4.22 3.53
N LEU A 173 46.42 5.55 3.40
CA LEU A 173 46.17 6.24 2.14
C LEU A 173 47.09 5.73 1.01
N GLU A 174 48.34 5.39 1.33
CA GLU A 174 49.28 4.81 0.35
C GLU A 174 48.79 3.46 -0.16
N LYS A 175 48.34 2.57 0.74
CA LYS A 175 47.85 1.24 0.37
C LYS A 175 46.57 1.33 -0.48
N PHE A 176 45.68 2.28 -0.18
CA PHE A 176 44.51 2.55 -1.01
C PHE A 176 44.89 3.04 -2.41
N GLN A 177 45.86 3.95 -2.50
CA GLN A 177 46.35 4.45 -3.77
C GLN A 177 47.04 3.35 -4.59
N GLU A 178 47.85 2.50 -3.97
CA GLU A 178 48.49 1.34 -4.62
C GLU A 178 47.44 0.35 -5.16
N GLN A 179 46.39 0.07 -4.38
CA GLN A 179 45.29 -0.80 -4.81
C GLN A 179 44.51 -0.22 -5.99
N LEU A 180 44.27 1.10 -6.01
CA LEU A 180 43.64 1.77 -7.14
C LEU A 180 44.54 1.76 -8.39
N MET A 181 45.86 1.93 -8.23
CA MET A 181 46.79 1.82 -9.37
C MET A 181 46.82 0.39 -9.92
N ALA A 182 46.89 -0.64 -9.05
CA ALA A 182 46.83 -2.02 -9.48
C ALA A 182 45.51 -2.36 -10.18
N LEU A 183 44.40 -1.80 -9.70
CA LEU A 183 43.09 -1.93 -10.35
C LEU A 183 43.06 -1.22 -11.70
N GLN A 184 43.66 -0.02 -11.82
CA GLN A 184 43.78 0.70 -13.08
C GLN A 184 44.56 -0.12 -14.12
N GLU A 185 45.70 -0.69 -13.73
CA GLU A 185 46.50 -1.55 -14.62
C GLU A 185 45.74 -2.83 -15.01
N THR A 186 44.96 -3.40 -14.10
CA THR A 186 44.11 -4.56 -14.39
C THR A 186 43.00 -4.20 -15.38
N ILE A 187 42.35 -3.05 -15.20
CA ILE A 187 41.32 -2.54 -16.13
C ILE A 187 41.93 -2.29 -17.51
N LYS A 188 43.10 -1.63 -17.58
CA LYS A 188 43.83 -1.40 -18.84
C LYS A 188 44.20 -2.69 -19.55
N SER A 189 44.76 -3.65 -18.82
CA SER A 189 45.13 -4.95 -19.39
C SER A 189 43.89 -5.68 -19.92
N ARG A 190 42.77 -5.65 -19.20
CA ARG A 190 41.52 -6.27 -19.66
C ARG A 190 40.88 -5.54 -20.85
N LEU A 191 40.97 -4.21 -20.91
CA LEU A 191 40.47 -3.44 -22.04
C LEU A 191 41.30 -3.70 -23.32
N ARG A 192 42.62 -3.89 -23.16
CA ARG A 192 43.54 -4.17 -24.28
C ARG A 192 43.50 -5.62 -24.75
N ASP A 193 43.52 -6.56 -23.80
CA ASP A 193 43.77 -7.98 -24.06
C ASP A 193 42.49 -8.84 -23.96
N GLY A 194 41.36 -8.27 -23.52
CA GLY A 194 40.08 -8.97 -23.35
C GLY A 194 39.24 -9.07 -24.63
N SER A 195 38.28 -10.01 -24.62
CA SER A 195 37.28 -10.22 -25.67
C SER A 195 36.23 -9.09 -25.74
N ALA A 196 35.43 -9.04 -26.82
CA ALA A 196 34.45 -7.97 -27.01
C ALA A 196 33.38 -7.92 -25.89
N GLU A 197 32.93 -9.08 -25.41
CA GLU A 197 31.97 -9.18 -24.30
C GLU A 197 32.60 -8.73 -22.97
N GLU A 198 33.84 -9.16 -22.68
CA GLU A 198 34.55 -8.74 -21.46
C GLU A 198 34.83 -7.22 -21.44
N ARG A 199 35.05 -6.61 -22.61
CA ARG A 199 35.20 -5.15 -22.73
C ARG A 199 33.90 -4.43 -22.43
N GLU A 200 32.76 -4.93 -22.90
CA GLU A 200 31.44 -4.36 -22.61
C GLU A 200 31.09 -4.46 -21.12
N GLU A 201 31.34 -5.63 -20.50
CA GLU A 201 31.18 -5.81 -19.05
C GLU A 201 32.11 -4.88 -18.24
N MET A 202 33.35 -4.69 -18.70
CA MET A 202 34.30 -3.78 -18.06
C MET A 202 33.83 -2.32 -18.16
N MET A 203 33.30 -1.90 -19.31
CA MET A 203 32.77 -0.55 -19.51
C MET A 203 31.55 -0.29 -18.62
N ASN A 204 30.69 -1.29 -18.43
CA ASN A 204 29.58 -1.22 -17.46
C ASN A 204 30.10 -1.10 -16.02
N THR A 205 31.16 -1.85 -15.68
CA THR A 205 31.81 -1.78 -14.36
C THR A 205 32.45 -0.41 -14.13
N ILE A 206 33.10 0.19 -15.13
CA ILE A 206 33.66 1.54 -15.07
C ILE A 206 32.55 2.58 -14.86
N ALA A 207 31.42 2.45 -15.56
CA ALA A 207 30.26 3.33 -15.38
C ALA A 207 29.69 3.21 -13.95
N GLU A 208 29.63 2.00 -13.39
CA GLU A 208 29.21 1.77 -12.01
C GLU A 208 30.21 2.39 -11.01
N MET A 209 31.52 2.22 -11.22
CA MET A 209 32.55 2.85 -10.39
C MET A 209 32.48 4.38 -10.44
N LYS A 210 32.20 4.98 -11.61
CA LYS A 210 31.97 6.41 -11.75
C LYS A 210 30.78 6.85 -10.89
N SER A 211 29.70 6.07 -10.85
CA SER A 211 28.52 6.35 -10.03
C SER A 211 28.82 6.35 -8.52
N TRP A 212 29.93 5.73 -8.08
CA TRP A 212 30.37 5.74 -6.69
C TRP A 212 31.18 6.97 -6.29
N THR A 213 31.60 7.82 -7.25
CA THR A 213 32.35 9.06 -6.97
C THR A 213 31.71 9.92 -5.87
N PRO A 214 30.37 10.10 -5.82
CA PRO A 214 29.73 10.86 -4.75
C PRO A 214 29.89 10.26 -3.35
N LEU A 215 30.09 8.94 -3.24
CA LEU A 215 30.32 8.25 -1.97
C LEU A 215 31.68 8.62 -1.37
N PHE A 216 32.65 8.99 -2.21
CA PHE A 216 34.00 9.32 -1.77
C PHE A 216 34.19 10.83 -1.47
N LEU A 217 33.26 11.70 -1.89
CA LEU A 217 33.29 13.15 -1.64
C LEU A 217 33.44 13.56 -0.16
N PRO A 218 32.77 12.91 0.82
CA PRO A 218 32.89 13.28 2.23
C PRO A 218 34.26 12.97 2.84
N PHE A 219 35.06 12.12 2.18
CA PHE A 219 36.38 11.71 2.69
C PHE A 219 37.45 12.65 2.15
N SER A 220 37.88 13.61 2.98
CA SER A 220 38.86 14.66 2.63
C SER A 220 40.17 14.12 2.00
N HIS A 221 40.63 12.95 2.42
CA HIS A 221 41.88 12.35 1.94
C HIS A 221 41.68 11.31 0.84
N PHE A 222 40.61 10.50 0.90
CA PHE A 222 40.35 9.41 -0.05
C PHE A 222 39.57 9.87 -1.29
N GLY A 223 38.69 10.86 -1.15
CA GLY A 223 37.89 11.45 -2.22
C GLY A 223 38.71 12.01 -3.38
N PRO A 224 39.72 12.86 -3.12
CA PRO A 224 40.58 13.39 -4.19
C PRO A 224 41.38 12.30 -4.91
N VAL A 225 41.80 11.24 -4.21
CA VAL A 225 42.55 10.12 -4.79
C VAL A 225 41.65 9.29 -5.71
N TYR A 226 40.44 8.96 -5.26
CA TYR A 226 39.47 8.21 -6.06
C TYR A 226 38.98 9.00 -7.29
N THR A 227 38.71 10.30 -7.13
CA THR A 227 38.29 11.17 -8.25
C THR A 227 39.39 11.26 -9.32
N LYS A 228 40.67 11.37 -8.90
CA LYS A 228 41.81 11.32 -9.82
C LYS A 228 41.94 9.98 -10.54
N PHE A 229 41.63 8.88 -9.87
CA PHE A 229 41.61 7.54 -10.46
C PHE A 229 40.51 7.41 -11.53
N ILE A 230 39.28 7.83 -11.25
CA ILE A 230 38.18 7.82 -12.22
C ILE A 230 38.49 8.69 -13.44
N ASN A 231 38.98 9.92 -13.21
CA ASN A 231 39.36 10.81 -14.31
C ASN A 231 40.52 10.26 -15.17
N ARG A 232 41.44 9.50 -14.56
CA ARG A 232 42.52 8.84 -15.31
C ARG A 232 42.00 7.68 -16.16
N ILE A 233 41.09 6.87 -15.62
CA ILE A 233 40.45 5.80 -16.37
C ILE A 233 39.66 6.38 -17.55
N GLU A 234 38.90 7.46 -17.35
CA GLU A 234 38.15 8.12 -18.42
C GLU A 234 39.05 8.73 -19.51
N SER A 235 40.26 9.17 -19.14
CA SER A 235 41.22 9.70 -20.10
C SER A 235 41.99 8.61 -20.86
N ASP A 236 42.00 7.38 -20.34
CA ASP A 236 42.77 6.24 -20.86
C ASP A 236 41.92 5.26 -21.69
N ILE A 237 40.59 5.44 -21.71
CA ILE A 237 39.59 4.73 -22.55
C ILE A 237 39.40 5.48 -23.86
#